data_AF-A0A9X0CNJ6-F1
#
_entry.id   AF-A0A9X0CNJ6-F1
#
_cell.length_a   1.000
_cell.length_b   1.000
_cell.length_c   1.000
_cell.angle_alpha   90.00
_cell.angle_beta   90.00
_cell.angle_gamma   90.00
#
_symmetry.space_group_name_H-M   'P 1'
#
loop_
_entity.id
_entity.type
_entity.pdbx_description
1 polymer ?
#
loop_
_entity_poly.entity_id
_entity_poly.type
_entity_poly.pdbx_seq_one_letter_code
_entity_poly.pdbx_strand_id
1 'polypeptide(L)'
;MTTSGSCMLPRRRASFQPLNDLDRPGFFPGSKTLFTTVTGDEARRVEAQDDRKTMREVMKVLRKMYGPKIPKAKEIHVSKWSQNPFVRSSWTDPVVGTSWGHFDNMAGRLGNLFFAGESTSSDWMGFVQGGYFTGRDKANEIASCIKGGECESYEPATELI
;
A
#
# COMPACT_ATOMS: atom_id res chain seq x y z
N MET A 1 -31.51 36.96 4.19
CA MET A 1 -30.57 36.10 4.95
C MET A 1 -30.54 34.74 4.28
N THR A 2 -29.57 34.51 3.41
CA THR A 2 -29.37 33.24 2.70
C THR A 2 -28.38 32.40 3.51
N THR A 3 -28.86 31.37 4.20
CA THR A 3 -27.99 30.37 4.82
C THR A 3 -27.44 29.47 3.72
N SER A 4 -26.19 29.73 3.31
CA SER A 4 -25.35 28.79 2.57
C SER A 4 -25.23 27.51 3.40
N GLY A 5 -25.99 26.49 3.02
CA GLY A 5 -25.84 25.14 3.53
C GLY A 5 -24.56 24.55 2.97
N SER A 6 -23.43 24.80 3.64
CA SER A 6 -22.21 24.05 3.42
C SER A 6 -22.54 22.55 3.54
N CYS A 7 -22.46 21.83 2.42
CA CYS A 7 -22.46 20.38 2.40
C CYS A 7 -21.23 19.89 3.17
N MET A 8 -21.36 19.78 4.49
CA MET A 8 -20.36 19.14 5.34
C MET A 8 -20.43 17.64 5.05
N LEU A 9 -19.62 17.20 4.09
CA LEU A 9 -19.19 15.80 4.06
C LEU A 9 -18.74 15.43 5.49
N PRO A 10 -19.12 14.25 6.03
CA PRO A 10 -18.69 13.85 7.36
C PRO A 10 -17.17 14.02 7.45
N ARG A 11 -16.68 14.76 8.46
CA ARG A 11 -15.22 15.02 8.64
C ARG A 11 -14.39 13.73 8.72
N ARG A 12 -15.04 12.57 8.90
CA ARG A 12 -14.44 11.23 8.79
C ARG A 12 -15.43 10.27 8.11
N ARG A 13 -15.06 9.74 6.94
CA ARG A 13 -15.68 8.50 6.41
C ARG A 13 -15.35 7.34 7.35
N ALA A 14 -16.21 6.32 7.36
CA ALA A 14 -16.20 5.18 8.29
C ALA A 14 -14.79 4.65 8.67
N SER A 15 -14.20 5.24 9.70
CA SER A 15 -12.85 4.92 10.15
C SER A 15 -12.77 3.44 10.53
N PHE A 16 -11.77 2.72 10.01
CA PHE A 16 -11.49 1.30 10.28
C PHE A 16 -12.47 0.29 9.65
N GLN A 17 -13.17 0.66 8.57
CA GLN A 17 -13.95 -0.29 7.76
C GLN A 17 -13.36 -0.40 6.35
N PRO A 18 -13.30 -1.59 5.74
CA PRO A 18 -13.83 -2.88 6.22
C PRO A 18 -12.95 -3.57 7.29
N LEU A 19 -13.56 -4.48 8.06
CA LEU A 19 -12.89 -5.39 9.00
C LEU A 19 -12.96 -6.81 8.45
N ASN A 20 -11.81 -7.45 8.34
CA ASN A 20 -11.64 -8.80 7.81
C ASN A 20 -11.41 -9.77 8.97
N ASP A 21 -12.19 -10.85 8.99
CA ASP A 21 -12.03 -11.92 9.96
C ASP A 21 -10.93 -12.88 9.53
N LEU A 22 -9.86 -12.96 10.32
CA LEU A 22 -8.74 -13.88 10.10
C LEU A 22 -8.95 -15.23 10.79
N ASP A 23 -9.96 -15.37 11.66
CA ASP A 23 -10.30 -16.61 12.38
C ASP A 23 -11.07 -17.62 11.51
N ARG A 24 -11.44 -17.22 10.28
CA ARG A 24 -12.20 -18.05 9.35
C ARG A 24 -11.40 -19.26 8.84
N PRO A 25 -12.06 -20.39 8.51
CA PRO A 25 -11.40 -21.56 7.93
C PRO A 25 -10.53 -21.21 6.71
N GLY A 26 -9.31 -21.77 6.65
CA GLY A 26 -8.35 -21.54 5.57
C GLY A 26 -7.47 -20.29 5.73
N PHE A 27 -7.67 -19.47 6.76
CA PHE A 27 -6.77 -18.36 7.10
C PHE A 27 -5.97 -18.71 8.37
N PHE A 28 -6.40 -18.22 9.53
CA PHE A 28 -5.73 -18.48 10.81
C PHE A 28 -6.75 -18.95 11.87
N PRO A 29 -7.25 -20.20 11.78
CA PRO A 29 -8.24 -20.71 12.73
C PRO A 29 -7.73 -20.71 14.17
N GLY A 30 -8.56 -20.22 15.10
CA GLY A 30 -8.23 -20.05 16.51
C GLY A 30 -7.54 -18.71 16.85
N SER A 31 -7.21 -17.88 15.87
CA SER A 31 -6.49 -16.61 16.07
C SER A 31 -7.34 -15.52 16.71
N LYS A 32 -8.67 -15.55 16.53
CA LYS A 32 -9.61 -14.51 17.01
C LYS A 32 -9.17 -13.09 16.62
N THR A 33 -8.62 -12.95 15.42
CA THR A 33 -7.98 -11.71 14.95
C THR A 33 -8.80 -11.04 13.86
N LEU A 34 -8.94 -9.72 13.95
CA LEU A 34 -9.53 -8.88 12.91
C LEU A 34 -8.45 -8.02 12.26
N PHE A 35 -8.55 -7.83 10.95
CA PHE A 35 -7.64 -7.02 10.14
C PHE A 35 -8.39 -5.90 9.41
N THR A 36 -7.82 -4.70 9.35
CA THR A 36 -8.38 -3.58 8.58
C THR A 36 -7.28 -2.77 7.95
N THR A 37 -7.60 -2.11 6.84
CA THR A 37 -6.72 -1.17 6.15
C THR A 37 -7.23 0.24 6.39
N VAL A 38 -6.32 1.14 6.77
CA VAL A 38 -6.57 2.59 6.81
C VAL A 38 -5.77 3.23 5.67
N THR A 39 -6.35 4.24 5.02
CA THR A 39 -5.74 4.91 3.86
C THR A 39 -5.77 6.43 4.02
N GLY A 40 -5.01 7.13 3.17
CA GLY A 40 -4.98 8.59 3.11
C GLY A 40 -4.58 9.24 4.44
N ASP A 41 -5.23 10.36 4.77
CA ASP A 41 -4.92 11.13 5.99
C ASP A 41 -5.19 10.35 7.28
N GLU A 42 -6.11 9.38 7.26
CA GLU A 42 -6.38 8.54 8.42
C GLU A 42 -5.21 7.60 8.72
N ALA A 43 -4.55 7.07 7.68
CA ALA A 43 -3.33 6.26 7.86
C ALA A 43 -2.22 7.07 8.53
N ARG A 44 -1.93 8.28 8.03
CA ARG A 44 -0.91 9.18 8.61
C ARG A 44 -1.22 9.53 10.06
N ARG A 45 -2.50 9.82 10.36
CA ARG A 45 -2.95 10.11 11.73
C ARG A 45 -2.77 8.92 12.66
N VAL A 46 -3.12 7.71 12.19
CA VAL A 46 -3.01 6.48 12.98
C VAL A 46 -1.54 6.13 13.23
N GLU A 47 -0.66 6.26 12.24
CA GLU A 47 0.77 6.02 12.41
C GLU A 47 1.42 7.02 13.40
N ALA A 48 0.95 8.27 13.43
CA ALA A 48 1.42 9.31 14.36
C ALA A 48 0.82 9.22 15.77
N GLN A 49 -0.05 8.24 16.03
CA GLN A 49 -0.77 8.09 17.29
C GLN A 49 -0.26 6.89 18.10
N ASP A 50 -0.42 6.96 19.43
CA ASP A 50 -0.22 5.81 20.33
C ASP A 50 -1.19 4.66 20.03
N ASP A 51 -0.65 3.45 19.94
CA ASP A 51 -1.38 2.23 19.58
C ASP A 51 -2.54 1.95 20.55
N ARG A 52 -2.40 2.24 21.86
CA ARG A 52 -3.51 2.04 22.82
C ARG A 52 -4.66 2.99 22.54
N LYS A 53 -4.39 4.21 22.09
CA LYS A 53 -5.43 5.15 21.67
C LYS A 53 -6.14 4.64 20.41
N THR A 54 -5.39 4.12 19.45
CA THR A 54 -5.96 3.48 18.24
C THR A 54 -6.82 2.28 18.60
N MET A 55 -6.38 1.40 19.51
CA MET A 55 -7.17 0.26 19.99
C MET A 55 -8.50 0.71 20.62
N ARG A 56 -8.51 1.80 21.40
CA ARG A 56 -9.74 2.35 21.97
C ARG A 56 -10.71 2.87 20.90
N GLU A 57 -10.20 3.52 19.87
CA GLU A 57 -10.99 4.00 18.72
C GLU A 57 -11.61 2.82 17.96
N VAL A 58 -10.82 1.79 17.64
CA VAL A 58 -11.29 0.57 16.97
C VAL A 58 -12.35 -0.15 17.82
N MET A 59 -12.11 -0.34 19.12
CA MET A 59 -13.09 -0.96 20.02
C MET A 59 -14.40 -0.17 20.13
N LYS A 60 -14.36 1.16 19.98
CA LYS A 60 -15.58 2.00 19.93
C LYS A 60 -16.38 1.72 18.65
N VAL A 61 -15.71 1.56 17.51
CA VAL A 61 -16.34 1.17 16.24
C VAL A 61 -16.94 -0.24 16.35
N LEU A 62 -16.18 -1.21 16.84
CA LEU A 62 -16.65 -2.59 17.03
C LEU A 62 -17.88 -2.67 17.96
N ARG A 63 -17.87 -1.96 19.09
CA ARG A 63 -19.04 -1.91 19.99
C ARG A 63 -20.27 -1.24 19.37
N LYS A 64 -20.07 -0.27 18.48
CA LYS A 64 -21.17 0.33 17.72
C LYS A 64 -21.77 -0.67 16.73
N MET A 65 -20.94 -1.54 16.13
CA MET A 65 -21.37 -2.54 15.15
C MET A 65 -22.02 -3.78 15.80
N TYR A 66 -21.39 -4.33 16.84
CA TYR A 66 -21.74 -5.63 17.44
C TYR A 66 -22.36 -5.52 18.83
N GLY A 67 -22.52 -4.30 19.35
CA GLY A 67 -23.05 -4.03 20.69
C GLY A 67 -22.00 -3.96 21.80
N PRO A 68 -22.39 -3.50 23.00
CA PRO A 68 -21.45 -3.16 24.07
C PRO A 68 -20.82 -4.38 24.76
N LYS A 69 -21.42 -5.57 24.61
CA LYS A 69 -21.04 -6.80 25.33
C LYS A 69 -19.86 -7.57 24.71
N ILE A 70 -19.30 -7.11 23.60
CA ILE A 70 -18.14 -7.77 22.99
C ILE A 70 -16.92 -7.74 23.93
N PRO A 71 -16.07 -8.77 23.91
CA PRO A 71 -14.85 -8.80 24.71
C PRO A 71 -13.90 -7.65 24.33
N LYS A 72 -13.02 -7.27 25.25
CA LYS A 72 -11.93 -6.32 24.95
C LYS A 72 -10.88 -7.01 24.08
N ALA A 73 -10.37 -6.31 23.07
CA ALA A 73 -9.17 -6.73 22.36
C ALA A 73 -8.00 -6.86 23.35
N LYS A 74 -7.20 -7.91 23.19
CA LYS A 74 -6.00 -8.15 24.02
C LYS A 74 -4.82 -7.28 23.56
N GLU A 75 -4.71 -7.08 22.25
CA GLU A 75 -3.59 -6.42 21.60
C GLU A 75 -4.04 -5.77 20.29
N ILE A 76 -3.27 -4.80 19.80
CA ILE A 76 -3.35 -4.26 18.45
C ILE A 76 -1.93 -4.19 17.88
N HIS A 77 -1.80 -4.47 16.58
CA HIS A 77 -0.59 -4.16 15.83
C HIS A 77 -0.92 -3.10 14.78
N VAL A 78 -0.18 -1.99 14.79
CA VAL A 78 -0.32 -0.90 13.82
C VAL A 78 0.98 -0.81 13.01
N SER A 79 0.91 -1.14 11.72
CA SER A 79 2.05 -0.98 10.83
C SER A 79 2.32 0.50 10.55
N LYS A 80 3.58 0.93 10.68
CA LYS A 80 4.02 2.32 10.45
C LYS A 80 4.87 2.42 9.19
N TRP A 81 4.28 2.08 8.05
CA TRP A 81 5.00 1.93 6.78
C TRP A 81 5.63 3.25 6.34
N SER A 82 4.90 4.36 6.47
CA SER A 82 5.41 5.67 6.03
C SER A 82 6.56 6.20 6.90
N GLN A 83 6.63 5.76 8.15
CA GLN A 83 7.68 6.13 9.10
C GLN A 83 8.91 5.20 9.03
N ASN A 84 8.80 4.04 8.40
CA ASN A 84 9.94 3.15 8.23
C ASN A 84 10.95 3.77 7.24
N PRO A 85 12.20 4.05 7.66
CA PRO A 85 13.16 4.76 6.82
C PRO A 85 13.55 4.00 5.54
N PHE A 86 13.36 2.68 5.52
CA PHE A 86 13.72 1.80 4.40
C PHE A 86 12.56 1.49 3.44
N VAL A 87 11.31 1.81 3.82
CA VAL A 87 10.12 1.48 3.01
C VAL A 87 9.37 2.74 2.59
N ARG A 88 9.16 3.70 3.50
CA ARG A 88 8.56 5.04 3.27
C ARG A 88 7.13 5.07 2.70
N SER A 89 6.57 3.96 2.26
CA SER A 89 5.19 3.80 1.79
C SER A 89 4.75 2.34 1.95
N SER A 90 3.48 2.04 1.71
CA SER A 90 2.96 0.68 1.72
C SER A 90 3.00 0.01 0.34
N TRP A 91 2.66 0.76 -0.71
CA TRP A 91 2.70 0.33 -2.11
C TRP A 91 2.68 1.56 -3.05
N THR A 92 2.96 1.36 -4.33
CA THR A 92 2.88 2.38 -5.38
C THR A 92 1.44 2.53 -5.85
N ASP A 93 0.98 3.77 -6.00
CA ASP A 93 -0.35 4.12 -6.51
C ASP A 93 -0.20 5.31 -7.46
N PRO A 94 -0.70 5.23 -8.71
CA PRO A 94 -0.55 6.30 -9.68
C PRO A 94 -1.38 7.51 -9.24
N VAL A 95 -0.73 8.67 -9.18
CA VAL A 95 -1.39 9.92 -8.82
C VAL A 95 -1.85 10.65 -10.09
N VAL A 96 -2.62 11.72 -9.92
CA VAL A 96 -3.00 12.58 -11.06
C VAL A 96 -1.74 13.08 -11.76
N GLY A 97 -1.66 12.82 -13.06
CA GLY A 97 -0.47 13.10 -13.87
C GLY A 97 0.52 11.94 -13.97
N THR A 98 0.25 10.75 -13.44
CA THR A 98 1.07 9.58 -13.73
C THR A 98 0.68 8.93 -15.06
N SER A 99 1.62 8.76 -15.99
CA SER A 99 1.47 7.95 -17.21
C SER A 99 2.11 6.57 -17.05
N TRP A 100 1.76 5.61 -17.91
CA TRP A 100 2.37 4.28 -17.94
C TRP A 100 3.87 4.35 -18.29
N GLY A 101 4.24 5.27 -19.18
CA GLY A 101 5.64 5.54 -19.52
C GLY A 101 6.49 5.97 -18.31
N HIS A 102 5.92 6.50 -17.22
CA HIS A 102 6.68 6.74 -15.99
C HIS A 102 7.18 5.45 -15.34
N PHE A 103 6.41 4.36 -15.40
CA PHE A 103 6.83 3.07 -14.86
C PHE A 103 7.91 2.44 -15.73
N ASP A 104 7.79 2.54 -17.05
CA ASP A 104 8.81 2.09 -17.99
C ASP A 104 10.11 2.87 -17.80
N ASN A 105 10.01 4.19 -17.59
CA ASN A 105 11.14 5.06 -17.26
C ASN A 105 11.82 4.64 -15.94
N MET A 106 11.07 4.24 -14.92
CA MET A 106 11.65 3.71 -13.68
C MET A 106 12.31 2.34 -13.84
N ALA A 107 11.86 1.52 -14.80
CA ALA A 107 12.45 0.22 -15.12
C ALA A 107 13.71 0.34 -16.01
N GLY A 108 13.95 1.53 -16.55
CA GLY A 108 15.03 1.83 -17.47
C GLY A 108 16.42 1.71 -16.86
N ARG A 109 17.33 0.99 -17.53
CA ARG A 109 18.71 0.84 -17.07
C ARG A 109 19.55 2.08 -17.32
N LEU A 110 20.56 2.28 -16.48
CA LEU A 110 21.58 3.33 -16.64
C LEU A 110 22.98 2.70 -16.63
N GLY A 111 23.52 2.41 -17.83
CA GLY A 111 24.77 1.69 -17.97
C GLY A 111 24.68 0.28 -17.35
N ASN A 112 25.42 0.06 -16.27
CA ASN A 112 25.44 -1.21 -15.52
C ASN A 112 24.48 -1.22 -14.31
N LEU A 113 23.66 -0.18 -14.15
CA LEU A 113 22.66 -0.08 -13.08
C LEU A 113 21.29 -0.51 -13.62
N PHE A 114 20.70 -1.51 -12.97
CA PHE A 114 19.40 -2.07 -13.30
C PHE A 114 18.44 -1.85 -12.14
N PHE A 115 17.18 -1.57 -12.46
CA PHE A 115 16.13 -1.32 -11.49
C PHE A 115 15.06 -2.40 -11.59
N ALA A 116 14.65 -2.91 -10.44
CA ALA A 116 13.56 -3.86 -10.30
C ALA A 116 12.77 -3.50 -9.04
N GLY A 117 11.51 -3.90 -9.01
CA GLY A 117 10.60 -3.61 -7.92
C GLY A 117 9.17 -3.55 -8.40
N GLU A 118 8.24 -3.55 -7.47
CA GLU A 118 6.82 -3.38 -7.80
C GLU A 118 6.55 -2.06 -8.53
N SER A 119 7.26 -0.99 -8.17
CA SER A 119 7.19 0.32 -8.84
C SER A 119 7.79 0.36 -10.24
N THR A 120 8.42 -0.71 -10.74
CA THR A 120 9.01 -0.77 -12.10
C THR A 120 8.19 -1.65 -13.05
N SER A 121 6.93 -1.95 -12.69
CA SER A 121 6.00 -2.70 -13.53
C SER A 121 4.74 -1.88 -13.77
N SER A 122 4.47 -1.54 -15.03
CA SER A 122 3.21 -0.92 -15.44
C SER A 122 2.02 -1.88 -15.22
N ASP A 123 2.19 -3.18 -15.47
CA ASP A 123 1.11 -4.17 -15.33
C ASP A 123 0.80 -4.57 -13.88
N TRP A 124 1.81 -4.62 -13.00
CA TRP A 124 1.72 -5.22 -11.66
C TRP A 124 2.14 -4.28 -10.52
N MET A 125 2.11 -2.96 -10.74
CA MET A 125 2.31 -2.00 -9.64
C MET A 125 1.29 -2.25 -8.51
N GLY A 126 1.68 -1.98 -7.29
CA GLY A 126 0.89 -2.23 -6.08
C GLY A 126 0.99 -3.66 -5.55
N PHE A 127 1.55 -4.60 -6.33
CA PHE A 127 1.50 -6.04 -6.04
C PHE A 127 2.88 -6.67 -5.82
N VAL A 128 2.93 -7.69 -4.96
CA VAL A 128 4.13 -8.50 -4.71
C VAL A 128 4.62 -9.19 -5.99
N GLN A 129 3.69 -9.60 -6.85
CA GLN A 129 3.96 -10.21 -8.15
C GLN A 129 4.81 -9.29 -9.03
N GLY A 130 4.56 -7.98 -9.01
CA GLY A 130 5.35 -7.01 -9.77
C GLY A 130 6.81 -7.00 -9.35
N GLY A 131 7.08 -7.02 -8.04
CA GLY A 131 8.44 -7.15 -7.53
C GLY A 131 9.12 -8.47 -7.91
N TYR A 132 8.37 -9.58 -7.90
CA TYR A 132 8.89 -10.89 -8.30
C TYR A 132 9.22 -10.96 -9.79
N PHE A 133 8.28 -10.55 -10.66
CA PHE A 133 8.46 -10.63 -12.11
C PHE A 133 9.57 -9.70 -12.59
N THR A 134 9.55 -8.42 -12.17
CA THR A 134 10.59 -7.46 -12.56
C THR A 134 11.97 -7.91 -12.09
N GLY A 135 12.09 -8.47 -10.88
CA GLY A 135 13.34 -9.01 -10.37
C GLY A 135 13.88 -10.17 -11.21
N ARG A 136 13.02 -11.13 -11.57
CA ARG A 136 13.38 -12.25 -12.44
C ARG A 136 13.81 -11.76 -13.83
N ASP A 137 13.05 -10.86 -14.42
CA ASP A 137 13.26 -10.41 -15.78
C ASP A 137 14.56 -9.59 -15.89
N LYS A 138 14.84 -8.72 -14.91
CA LYS A 138 16.13 -7.98 -14.83
C LYS A 138 17.32 -8.89 -14.55
N ALA A 139 17.15 -9.94 -13.75
CA ALA A 139 18.21 -10.93 -13.55
C ALA A 139 18.57 -11.66 -14.86
N ASN A 140 17.57 -12.00 -15.67
CA ASN A 140 17.79 -12.60 -16.99
C ASN A 140 18.49 -11.64 -17.96
N GLU A 141 18.10 -10.36 -17.95
CA GLU A 141 18.75 -9.30 -18.74
C GLU A 141 20.23 -9.18 -18.36
N ILE A 142 20.53 -9.04 -17.06
CA ILE A 142 21.91 -8.97 -16.55
C ILE A 142 22.71 -10.21 -16.98
N ALA A 143 22.13 -11.41 -16.83
CA ALA A 143 22.80 -12.65 -17.21
C ALA A 143 23.11 -12.72 -18.72
N SER A 144 22.22 -12.19 -19.56
CA SER A 144 22.45 -12.06 -21.01
C SER A 144 23.62 -11.11 -21.31
N CYS A 145 23.60 -9.92 -20.69
CA CYS A 145 24.65 -8.91 -20.85
C CYS A 145 26.03 -9.43 -20.46
N ILE A 146 26.13 -10.16 -19.33
CA ILE A 146 27.40 -10.75 -18.86
C ILE A 146 27.92 -11.82 -19.82
N LYS A 147 27.03 -12.57 -20.48
CA LYS A 147 27.41 -13.64 -21.43
C LYS A 147 27.79 -13.12 -22.82
N GLY A 148 27.86 -11.79 -23.01
CA GLY A 148 28.17 -11.17 -24.30
C GLY A 148 26.96 -11.09 -25.25
N GLY A 149 25.74 -11.26 -24.73
CA GLY A 149 24.52 -10.96 -25.48
C GLY A 149 24.29 -9.45 -25.63
N GLU A 150 23.33 -9.09 -26.48
CA GLU A 150 22.89 -7.69 -26.60
C GLU A 150 22.30 -7.23 -25.26
N CYS A 151 22.78 -6.07 -24.83
CA CYS A 151 22.32 -5.40 -23.63
C CYS A 151 21.64 -4.13 -24.12
N GLU A 152 20.32 -4.17 -24.34
CA GLU A 152 19.58 -3.04 -24.93
C GLU A 152 19.66 -1.84 -23.99
N SER A 153 20.11 -0.68 -24.49
CA SER A 153 19.98 0.58 -23.76
C SER A 153 18.51 0.93 -23.61
N TYR A 154 18.12 1.40 -22.43
CA TYR A 154 16.78 1.92 -22.25
C TYR A 154 16.65 3.27 -22.95
N GLU A 155 15.64 3.40 -23.82
CA GLU A 155 15.22 4.66 -24.41
C GLU A 155 14.00 5.19 -23.64
N PRO A 156 14.04 6.43 -23.13
CA PRO A 156 12.92 6.99 -22.36
C PRO A 156 11.61 7.00 -23.15
N ALA A 157 10.53 6.55 -22.49
CA ALA A 157 9.19 6.71 -23.03
C ALA A 157 8.89 8.20 -23.23
N THR A 158 8.57 8.59 -24.47
CA THR A 158 8.33 9.99 -24.88
C THR A 158 6.91 10.48 -24.62
N GLU A 159 6.04 9.67 -24.02
CA GLU A 159 4.67 10.07 -23.70
C GLU A 159 4.65 11.08 -22.55
N LEU A 160 4.51 12.36 -22.93
CA LEU A 160 4.13 13.44 -22.04
C LEU A 160 2.60 13.43 -21.89
N ILE A 161 2.14 13.54 -20.64
CA ILE A 161 0.73 13.61 -20.22
C ILE A 161 -0.03 14.68 -21.02
#